data_AF-A0A182G7J4-F1
#
_entry.id   AF-A0A182G7J4-F1
#
_cell.length_a   1.000
_cell.length_b   1.000
_cell.length_c   1.000
_cell.angle_alpha   90.00
_cell.angle_beta   90.00
_cell.angle_gamma   90.00
#
_symmetry.space_group_name_H-M   'P 1'
#
loop_
_entity.id
_entity.type
_entity.pdbx_description
1 polymer ?
#
loop_
_entity_poly.entity_id
_entity_poly.type
_entity_poly.pdbx_seq_one_letter_code
_entity_poly.pdbx_strand_id
1 'polypeptide(L)'
;MYGDGTRPEKGRAPPKDSRKTDEENTSKKASQEEKPSEKGAVPKGTPDGLQVLLEKYKPPPPGTCFNCRLPGHHQADCDRPKHKFCYKCGFFNADTKSCPWCAKNA
;
A
#
# COMPACT_ATOMS: atom_id res chain seq x y z
N MET A 1 42.57 46.24 -26.21
CA MET A 1 43.30 45.30 -25.34
C MET A 1 42.36 44.14 -25.04
N TYR A 2 42.54 43.01 -25.75
CA TYR A 2 41.72 41.81 -25.60
C TYR A 2 42.12 41.08 -24.31
N GLY A 3 41.14 40.69 -23.50
CA GLY A 3 41.31 39.78 -22.37
C GLY A 3 40.59 38.48 -22.68
N ASP A 4 41.30 37.58 -23.36
CA ASP A 4 40.96 36.17 -23.53
C ASP A 4 40.85 35.46 -22.18
N GLY A 5 39.77 34.70 -22.00
CA GLY A 5 39.51 33.94 -20.78
C GLY A 5 38.59 32.75 -20.99
N THR A 6 38.85 31.94 -22.03
CA THR A 6 38.21 30.63 -22.22
C THR A 6 38.79 29.57 -21.26
N ARG A 7 37.99 28.96 -20.37
CA ARG A 7 38.20 27.59 -19.84
C ARG A 7 37.09 27.12 -18.87
N PRO A 8 36.92 25.80 -18.66
CA PRO A 8 36.30 24.81 -19.55
C PRO A 8 35.06 24.13 -18.92
N GLU A 9 34.21 23.51 -19.73
CA GLU A 9 33.22 22.53 -19.27
C GLU A 9 33.91 21.32 -18.62
N LYS A 10 33.49 20.98 -17.39
CA LYS A 10 33.82 19.70 -16.75
C LYS A 10 32.55 19.01 -16.28
N GLY A 11 32.13 18.05 -17.11
CA GLY A 11 31.76 16.67 -16.76
C GLY A 11 31.11 16.37 -15.41
N ARG A 12 29.85 15.92 -15.51
CA ARG A 12 29.17 14.81 -14.80
C ARG A 12 29.89 14.15 -13.61
N ALA A 13 29.22 14.11 -12.45
CA ALA A 13 28.45 12.96 -11.93
C ALA A 13 28.27 13.06 -10.39
N PRO A 14 27.08 12.79 -9.83
CA PRO A 14 26.86 12.68 -8.38
C PRO A 14 26.98 11.21 -7.89
N PRO A 15 26.64 10.92 -6.62
CA PRO A 15 27.48 10.91 -5.42
C PRO A 15 27.93 9.48 -5.04
N LYS A 16 28.90 9.35 -4.12
CA LYS A 16 29.37 8.06 -3.56
C LYS A 16 29.39 8.16 -2.03
N ASP A 17 28.72 7.21 -1.38
CA ASP A 17 29.05 6.60 -0.07
C ASP A 17 29.03 7.52 1.18
N SER A 18 28.73 7.09 2.40
CA SER A 18 28.44 5.79 2.99
C SER A 18 28.02 6.09 4.44
N ARG A 19 26.89 5.57 4.90
CA ARG A 19 26.63 5.25 6.33
C ARG A 19 25.44 4.30 6.42
N LYS A 20 25.76 3.02 6.38
CA LYS A 20 24.88 1.91 6.76
C LYS A 20 24.73 1.90 8.28
N THR A 21 23.50 2.02 8.76
CA THR A 21 23.08 1.50 10.06
C THR A 21 22.40 0.16 9.80
N ASP A 22 23.08 -0.91 10.17
CA ASP A 22 22.54 -2.27 10.22
C ASP A 22 21.79 -2.41 11.56
N GLU A 23 20.47 -2.32 11.50
CA GLU A 23 19.58 -2.66 12.61
C GLU A 23 19.03 -4.06 12.32
N GLU A 24 19.71 -5.07 12.86
CA GLU A 24 19.27 -6.45 12.85
C GLU A 24 18.03 -6.58 13.76
N ASN A 25 16.83 -6.41 13.20
CA ASN A 25 15.62 -6.92 13.83
C ASN A 25 15.13 -8.16 13.11
N THR A 26 15.57 -9.30 13.64
CA THR A 26 15.04 -10.62 13.31
C THR A 26 13.57 -10.68 13.72
N SER A 27 12.69 -10.43 12.76
CA SER A 27 11.28 -10.81 12.86
C SER A 27 10.91 -11.64 11.65
N LYS A 28 11.14 -12.94 11.83
CA LYS A 28 10.16 -14.00 11.60
C LYS A 28 8.93 -13.52 10.81
N LYS A 29 8.68 -14.15 9.66
CA LYS A 29 7.69 -15.24 9.54
C LYS A 29 7.10 -15.33 8.13
N ALA A 30 7.26 -16.54 7.60
CA ALA A 30 6.39 -17.22 6.64
C ALA A 30 6.10 -16.49 5.32
N SER A 31 6.91 -16.83 4.32
CA SER A 31 6.39 -17.11 2.98
C SER A 31 5.19 -18.03 3.08
N GLN A 32 4.01 -17.47 2.85
CA GLN A 32 2.90 -18.23 2.32
C GLN A 32 2.41 -17.49 1.09
N GLU A 33 2.93 -17.97 -0.04
CA GLU A 33 2.30 -17.87 -1.34
C GLU A 33 0.86 -18.35 -1.19
N GLU A 34 -0.12 -17.49 -1.44
CA GLU A 34 -1.46 -17.88 -1.87
C GLU A 34 -2.07 -16.70 -2.65
N LYS A 35 -1.96 -16.73 -3.98
CA LYS A 35 -2.94 -16.08 -4.86
C LYS A 35 -4.15 -17.01 -4.93
N PRO A 36 -5.38 -16.49 -4.77
CA PRO A 36 -6.13 -16.03 -5.95
C PRO A 36 -6.77 -14.64 -5.70
N SER A 37 -6.76 -13.73 -6.68
CA SER A 37 -7.88 -13.46 -7.60
C SER A 37 -9.07 -12.78 -6.85
N GLU A 38 -9.72 -11.71 -7.29
CA GLU A 38 -10.23 -11.40 -8.61
C GLU A 38 -10.46 -9.89 -8.73
N LYS A 39 -10.51 -9.42 -9.97
CA LYS A 39 -10.83 -8.04 -10.34
C LYS A 39 -12.20 -7.67 -9.80
N GLY A 40 -12.35 -6.39 -9.48
CA GLY A 40 -13.54 -5.82 -8.87
C GLY A 40 -14.84 -6.22 -9.56
N ALA A 41 -15.80 -6.64 -8.75
CA ALA A 41 -17.21 -6.39 -8.93
C ALA A 41 -17.83 -6.50 -7.52
N VAL A 42 -18.20 -5.36 -6.95
CA VAL A 42 -18.96 -5.32 -5.69
C VAL A 42 -20.36 -5.86 -6.03
N PRO A 43 -20.81 -7.01 -5.47
CA PRO A 43 -22.19 -7.42 -5.65
C PRO A 43 -23.10 -6.38 -5.01
N LYS A 44 -24.02 -5.83 -5.80
CA LYS A 44 -25.07 -4.93 -5.29
C LYS A 44 -25.88 -5.68 -4.24
N GLY A 45 -26.05 -5.01 -3.10
CA GLY A 45 -26.43 -5.59 -1.81
C GLY A 45 -27.70 -6.42 -1.83
N THR A 46 -27.54 -7.68 -1.46
CA THR A 46 -28.52 -8.38 -0.62
C THR A 46 -28.01 -8.31 0.83
N PRO A 47 -28.89 -8.21 1.84
CA PRO A 47 -28.48 -8.13 3.25
C PRO A 47 -27.65 -9.35 3.69
N ASP A 48 -27.83 -10.49 3.02
CA ASP A 48 -27.09 -11.73 3.27
C ASP A 48 -25.65 -11.72 2.71
N GLY A 49 -25.42 -11.00 1.60
CA GLY A 49 -24.12 -10.99 0.93
C GLY A 49 -23.02 -10.27 1.73
N LEU A 50 -23.39 -9.31 2.59
CA LEU A 50 -22.43 -8.61 3.44
C LEU A 50 -21.89 -9.51 4.55
N GLN A 51 -22.71 -10.43 5.07
CA GLN A 51 -22.34 -11.36 6.12
C GLN A 51 -21.32 -12.40 5.62
N VAL A 52 -21.60 -13.02 4.47
CA VAL A 52 -20.69 -13.98 3.82
C VAL A 52 -19.33 -13.35 3.54
N LEU A 53 -19.33 -12.10 3.09
CA LEU A 53 -18.12 -11.36 2.84
C LEU A 53 -17.33 -11.07 4.12
N LEU A 54 -18.03 -10.74 5.21
CA LEU A 54 -17.43 -10.44 6.50
C LEU A 54 -16.67 -11.65 7.06
N GLU A 55 -17.28 -12.84 6.98
CA GLU A 55 -16.67 -14.11 7.40
C GLU A 55 -15.45 -14.49 6.55
N LYS A 56 -15.47 -14.17 5.25
CA LYS A 56 -14.35 -14.47 4.35
C LYS A 56 -13.27 -13.39 4.35
N TYR A 57 -13.54 -12.20 4.88
CA TYR A 57 -12.63 -11.06 4.75
C TYR A 57 -11.34 -11.28 5.54
N LYS A 58 -10.21 -11.31 4.81
CA LYS A 58 -8.87 -11.29 5.36
C LYS A 58 -8.26 -9.89 5.16
N PRO A 59 -7.87 -9.19 6.23
CA PRO A 59 -7.17 -7.91 6.12
C PRO A 59 -5.91 -8.05 5.26
N PRO A 60 -5.62 -7.05 4.40
CA PRO A 60 -4.39 -7.04 3.63
C PRO A 60 -3.17 -6.96 4.58
N PRO A 61 -2.03 -7.54 4.18
CA PRO A 61 -0.80 -7.45 4.96
C PRO A 61 -0.28 -6.01 5.04
N PRO A 62 0.50 -5.67 6.09
CA PRO A 62 1.11 -4.35 6.23
C PRO A 62 2.00 -4.02 5.00
N GLY A 63 2.01 -2.75 4.59
CA GLY A 63 2.74 -2.31 3.38
C GLY A 63 1.98 -2.52 2.06
N THR A 64 0.72 -2.95 2.12
CA THR A 64 -0.17 -3.06 0.96
C THR A 64 -1.17 -1.90 0.91
N CYS A 65 -1.41 -1.35 -0.27
CA CYS A 65 -2.44 -0.35 -0.49
C CYS A 65 -3.84 -0.91 -0.22
N PHE A 66 -4.60 -0.27 0.67
CA PHE A 66 -5.97 -0.69 1.00
C PHE A 66 -6.97 -0.50 -0.15
N ASN A 67 -6.70 0.44 -1.07
CA ASN A 67 -7.57 0.71 -2.22
C ASN A 67 -7.42 -0.37 -3.32
N CYS A 68 -6.19 -0.64 -3.76
CA CYS A 68 -5.93 -1.49 -4.93
C CYS A 68 -5.32 -2.86 -4.60
N ARG A 69 -5.00 -3.13 -3.33
CA ARG A 69 -4.36 -4.36 -2.85
C ARG A 69 -2.98 -4.64 -3.45
N LEU A 70 -2.31 -3.62 -3.98
CA LEU A 70 -0.94 -3.72 -4.46
C LEU A 70 0.05 -3.21 -3.40
N PRO A 71 1.19 -3.86 -3.21
CA PRO A 71 2.26 -3.35 -2.37
C PRO A 71 3.01 -2.20 -3.05
N GLY A 72 3.84 -1.49 -2.28
CA GLY A 72 4.75 -0.47 -2.78
C GLY A 72 4.21 0.97 -2.80
N HIS A 73 2.94 1.17 -2.44
CA HIS A 73 2.39 2.50 -2.19
C HIS A 73 1.28 2.44 -1.14
N HIS A 74 0.97 3.58 -0.53
CA HIS A 74 -0.19 3.73 0.35
C HIS A 74 -1.43 4.16 -0.43
N GLN A 75 -2.60 4.01 0.19
CA GLN A 75 -3.87 4.46 -0.38
C GLN A 75 -3.90 5.96 -0.77
N ALA A 76 -3.06 6.79 -0.11
CA ALA A 76 -2.97 8.21 -0.35
C ALA A 76 -2.37 8.51 -1.73
N ASP A 77 -1.32 7.73 -2.06
CA ASP A 77 -0.53 7.78 -3.30
C ASP A 77 -1.06 6.81 -4.38
N CYS A 78 -2.25 6.24 -4.18
CA CYS A 78 -2.84 5.33 -5.14
C CYS A 78 -3.44 6.11 -6.31
N ASP A 79 -2.99 5.81 -7.52
CA ASP A 79 -3.44 6.43 -8.77
C ASP A 79 -4.84 5.95 -9.22
N ARG A 80 -5.33 4.85 -8.64
CA ARG A 80 -6.67 4.31 -8.94
C ARG A 80 -7.78 5.15 -8.28
N PRO A 81 -9.01 5.14 -8.83
CA PRO A 81 -10.15 5.79 -8.19
C PRO A 81 -10.28 5.33 -6.74
N LYS A 82 -10.41 6.30 -5.83
CA LYS A 82 -10.47 6.04 -4.39
C LYS A 82 -11.86 5.53 -4.04
N HIS A 83 -11.93 4.33 -3.47
CA HIS A 83 -13.16 3.79 -2.91
C HIS A 83 -13.25 4.06 -1.41
N LYS A 84 -14.46 3.97 -0.86
CA LYS A 84 -14.65 4.06 0.59
C LYS A 84 -14.23 2.71 1.22
N PHE A 85 -13.33 2.75 2.20
CA PHE A 85 -12.89 1.57 2.93
C PHE A 85 -12.44 1.95 4.34
N CYS A 86 -12.36 0.96 5.23
CA CYS A 86 -11.96 1.16 6.62
C CYS A 86 -10.46 1.41 6.69
N TYR A 87 -10.04 2.51 7.31
CA TYR A 87 -8.61 2.84 7.43
C TYR A 87 -7.85 1.99 8.43
N LYS A 88 -8.55 1.18 9.23
CA LYS A 88 -7.95 0.30 10.25
C LYS A 88 -7.68 -1.11 9.73
N CYS A 89 -8.63 -1.70 8.99
CA CYS A 89 -8.53 -3.08 8.49
C CYS A 89 -8.61 -3.19 6.96
N GLY A 90 -8.88 -2.10 6.25
CA GLY A 90 -9.04 -2.08 4.80
C GLY A 90 -10.38 -2.62 4.29
N PHE A 91 -11.38 -2.91 5.13
CA PHE A 91 -12.65 -3.49 4.68
C PHE A 91 -13.36 -2.52 3.72
N PHE A 92 -13.89 -3.03 2.60
CA PHE A 92 -14.46 -2.17 1.57
C PHE A 92 -15.87 -1.69 1.92
N ASN A 93 -16.26 -0.55 1.34
CA ASN A 93 -17.55 0.12 1.53
C ASN A 93 -17.92 0.39 3.00
N ALA A 94 -16.94 0.48 3.89
CA ALA A 94 -17.15 0.81 5.29
C ALA A 94 -16.17 1.91 5.72
N ASP A 95 -16.54 2.69 6.72
CA ASP A 95 -15.66 3.66 7.37
C ASP A 95 -15.19 3.11 8.73
N THR A 96 -14.13 3.69 9.30
CA THR A 96 -13.54 3.21 10.56
C THR A 96 -14.54 3.15 11.72
N LYS A 97 -15.57 4.00 11.70
CA LYS A 97 -16.61 4.06 12.74
C LYS A 97 -17.70 3.01 12.52
N SER A 98 -18.12 2.78 11.28
CA SER A 98 -19.16 1.81 10.92
C SER A 98 -18.59 0.56 10.24
N CYS A 99 -17.37 0.15 10.58
CA CYS A 99 -16.76 -1.03 9.99
C CYS A 99 -17.34 -2.31 10.63
N PRO A 100 -18.10 -3.15 9.90
CA PRO A 100 -18.67 -4.36 10.46
C PRO A 100 -17.58 -5.36 10.89
N TRP A 101 -16.45 -5.38 10.18
CA TRP A 101 -15.33 -6.26 10.52
C TRP A 101 -14.62 -5.82 11.80
N CYS A 102 -14.40 -4.52 11.99
CA CYS A 102 -13.87 -4.02 13.25
C CYS A 102 -14.87 -4.17 14.38
N ALA A 103 -16.17 -3.99 14.14
CA ALA A 103 -17.20 -4.18 15.17
C ALA A 103 -17.26 -5.63 15.68
N LYS A 104 -17.05 -6.62 14.80
CA LYS A 104 -16.99 -8.04 15.15
C LYS A 104 -15.66 -8.46 15.81
N ASN A 105 -14.56 -7.77 15.51
CA ASN A 105 -13.21 -8.09 15.98
C ASN A 105 -12.61 -6.96 16.88
N ALA A 106 -13.47 -6.21 17.59
CA ALA A 106 -13.08 -5.06 18.41
C ALA A 106 -12.41 -5.48 19.71
#